data_AF-A0A7S2ATW5-F1
#
_entry.id   AF-A0A7S2ATW5-F1
#
_cell.length_a   1.000
_cell.length_b   1.000
_cell.length_c   1.000
_cell.angle_alpha   90.00
_cell.angle_beta   90.00
_cell.angle_gamma   90.00
#
_symmetry.space_group_name_H-M   'P 1'
#
loop_
_entity.id
_entity.type
_entity.pdbx_description
1 polymer ?
#
loop_
_entity_poly.entity_id
_entity_poly.type
_entity_poly.pdbx_seq_one_letter_code
_entity_poly.pdbx_strand_id
1 'polypeptide(L)'
;AALSCDTTEHHIEWIKDIEATSYAEKSTVTYPIISDPNREIAVLYGMLDPAEKDKQGLPLTCRAVFVVNPQKKLALSILYPATTGRSFAEVLRVIDSLQLT
;
A
#
# COMPACT_ATOMS: atom_id res chain seq x y z
N ALA A 1 -7.75 -1.83 -0.61
CA ALA A 1 -7.13 -2.09 0.71
C ALA A 1 -5.71 -1.53 0.68
N ALA A 2 -5.20 -1.08 1.83
CA ALA A 2 -3.78 -0.83 2.06
C ALA A 2 -3.16 -2.02 2.80
N LEU A 3 -1.83 -2.05 2.91
CA LEU A 3 -1.08 -3.13 3.59
C LEU A 3 0.25 -2.58 4.12
N SER A 4 0.65 -3.00 5.32
CA SER A 4 2.04 -2.89 5.80
C SER A 4 2.41 -4.08 6.69
N CYS A 5 3.68 -4.18 7.05
CA CYS A 5 4.19 -5.20 7.97
C CYS A 5 4.01 -4.84 9.47
N ASP A 6 3.25 -3.79 9.77
CA ASP A 6 2.92 -3.41 11.14
C ASP A 6 1.69 -4.18 11.66
N THR A 7 1.48 -4.15 12.96
CA THR A 7 0.32 -4.79 13.60
C THR A 7 -0.95 -3.95 13.43
N THR A 8 -2.10 -4.59 13.64
CA THR A 8 -3.41 -3.92 13.57
C THR A 8 -3.53 -2.79 14.58
N GLU A 9 -2.98 -2.95 15.78
CA GLU A 9 -3.00 -1.92 16.83
C GLU A 9 -2.23 -0.67 16.37
N HIS A 10 -1.07 -0.85 15.74
CA HIS A 10 -0.31 0.26 15.16
C HIS A 10 -1.08 0.94 14.04
N HIS A 11 -1.79 0.20 13.19
CA HIS A 11 -2.62 0.80 12.13
C HIS A 11 -3.75 1.65 12.69
N ILE A 12 -4.42 1.19 13.75
CA ILE A 12 -5.52 1.94 14.38
C ILE A 12 -5.02 3.28 14.94
N GLU A 13 -3.86 3.29 15.60
CA GLU A 13 -3.28 4.53 16.09
C GLU A 13 -2.80 5.42 14.93
N TRP A 14 -2.14 4.84 13.92
CA TRP A 14 -1.64 5.60 12.77
C TRP A 14 -2.76 6.23 11.91
N ILE A 15 -3.95 5.62 11.86
CA ILE A 15 -5.12 6.24 11.20
C ILE A 15 -5.42 7.63 11.79
N LYS A 16 -5.29 7.80 13.11
CA LYS A 16 -5.51 9.11 13.75
C LYS A 16 -4.51 10.15 13.24
N ASP A 17 -3.25 9.76 13.08
CA ASP A 17 -2.20 10.63 12.56
C ASP A 17 -2.45 10.98 11.08
N ILE A 18 -2.87 10.00 10.27
CA ILE A 18 -3.23 10.21 8.85
C ILE A 18 -4.34 11.26 8.75
N GLU A 19 -5.42 11.07 9.52
CA GLU A 19 -6.59 11.95 9.50
C GLU A 19 -6.30 13.35 10.08
N ALA A 20 -5.28 13.48 10.91
CA ALA A 20 -4.78 14.76 11.42
C ALA A 20 -3.88 15.52 10.44
N THR A 21 -3.44 14.91 9.32
CA THR A 21 -2.60 15.61 8.34
C THR A 21 -3.38 16.69 7.59
N SER A 22 -2.72 17.79 7.21
CA SER A 22 -3.32 18.89 6.44
C SER A 22 -3.86 18.46 5.06
N TYR A 23 -3.35 17.35 4.52
CA TYR A 23 -3.83 16.74 3.28
C TYR A 23 -5.14 15.97 3.46
N ALA A 24 -5.45 15.57 4.70
CA ALA A 24 -6.60 14.78 5.07
C ALA A 24 -7.65 15.59 5.85
N GLU A 25 -7.52 16.91 5.99
CA GLU A 25 -8.53 17.75 6.64
C GLU A 25 -9.90 17.52 5.96
N LYS A 26 -10.75 16.69 6.57
CA LYS A 26 -12.07 16.16 6.13
C LYS A 26 -12.11 14.80 5.43
N SER A 27 -11.04 14.03 5.42
CA SER A 27 -11.02 12.67 4.84
C SER A 27 -10.86 11.62 5.93
N THR A 28 -11.80 10.69 6.01
CA THR A 28 -11.67 9.49 6.84
C THR A 28 -11.02 8.36 6.06
N VAL A 29 -10.24 7.52 6.75
CA VAL A 29 -9.72 6.29 6.13
C VAL A 29 -10.88 5.30 5.98
N THR A 30 -11.42 5.19 4.77
CA THR A 30 -12.60 4.36 4.46
C THR A 30 -12.27 2.98 3.90
N TYR A 31 -10.99 2.63 3.83
CA TYR A 31 -10.50 1.36 3.31
C TYR A 31 -9.74 0.60 4.40
N PRO A 32 -9.79 -0.75 4.38
CA PRO A 32 -9.05 -1.54 5.35
C PRO A 32 -7.54 -1.45 5.08
N ILE A 33 -6.76 -1.52 6.16
CA ILE A 33 -5.31 -1.69 6.16
C ILE A 33 -5.02 -3.11 6.63
N ILE A 34 -4.33 -3.90 5.81
CA ILE A 34 -3.97 -5.29 6.10
C ILE A 34 -2.69 -5.31 6.92
N SER A 35 -2.73 -6.03 8.05
CA SER A 35 -1.60 -6.32 8.94
C SER A 35 -0.88 -7.57 8.45
N ASP A 36 0.40 -7.41 8.05
CA ASP A 36 1.26 -8.50 7.56
C ASP A 36 2.60 -8.58 8.34
N PRO A 37 2.58 -8.74 9.67
CA PRO A 37 3.79 -8.76 10.50
C PRO A 37 4.72 -9.95 10.19
N ASN A 38 4.17 -11.05 9.65
CA ASN A 38 4.95 -12.21 9.23
C ASN A 38 5.51 -12.09 7.81
N ARG A 39 5.19 -11.02 7.07
CA ARG A 39 5.59 -10.79 5.67
C ARG A 39 5.10 -11.88 4.71
N GLU A 40 4.06 -12.63 5.07
CA GLU A 40 3.56 -13.74 4.25
C GLU A 40 2.98 -13.21 2.93
N ILE A 41 2.19 -12.14 3.01
CA ILE A 41 1.60 -11.50 1.83
C ILE A 41 2.68 -10.74 1.05
N ALA A 42 3.56 -10.02 1.76
CA ALA A 42 4.63 -9.26 1.16
C ALA A 42 5.60 -10.15 0.35
N VAL A 43 5.95 -11.33 0.86
CA VAL A 43 6.76 -12.33 0.14
C VAL A 43 5.99 -12.89 -1.05
N LEU A 44 4.74 -13.30 -0.84
CA LEU A 44 3.91 -13.92 -1.89
C LEU A 44 3.75 -13.01 -3.12
N TYR A 45 3.61 -11.71 -2.91
CA TYR A 45 3.41 -10.73 -3.98
C TYR A 45 4.70 -10.00 -4.40
N GLY A 46 5.86 -10.41 -3.90
CA GLY A 46 7.15 -9.81 -4.27
C GLY A 46 7.26 -8.33 -3.90
N MET A 47 6.67 -7.93 -2.78
CA MET A 47 6.60 -6.53 -2.34
C MET A 47 7.76 -6.11 -1.43
N LEU A 48 8.67 -6.99 -1.05
CA LEU A 48 9.74 -6.65 -0.11
C LEU A 48 10.78 -5.72 -0.75
N ASP A 49 11.06 -4.61 -0.08
CA ASP A 49 12.15 -3.70 -0.42
C ASP A 49 13.46 -4.26 0.19
N PRO A 50 14.50 -4.52 -0.62
CA PRO A 50 15.74 -5.09 -0.12
C PRO A 50 16.55 -4.13 0.76
N ALA A 51 16.35 -2.82 0.60
CA ALA A 51 17.10 -1.79 1.32
C ALA A 51 16.41 -1.37 2.62
N GLU A 52 15.08 -1.41 2.66
CA GLU A 52 14.30 -0.97 3.81
C GLU A 52 14.03 -2.10 4.80
N LYS A 53 14.44 -1.88 6.05
CA LYS A 53 14.37 -2.87 7.12
C LYS A 53 13.80 -2.27 8.38
N ASP A 54 13.10 -3.10 9.16
CA ASP A 54 12.67 -2.73 10.50
C ASP A 54 13.84 -2.70 11.50
N LYS A 55 13.54 -2.40 12.76
CA LYS A 55 14.53 -2.33 13.84
C LYS A 55 15.21 -3.67 14.12
N GLN A 56 14.59 -4.77 13.73
CA GLN A 56 15.08 -6.14 13.88
C GLN A 56 15.86 -6.60 12.64
N GLY A 57 15.97 -5.76 11.61
CA GLY A 57 16.68 -6.05 10.37
C GLY A 57 15.86 -6.84 9.35
N LEU A 58 14.56 -7.02 9.58
CA LEU A 58 13.66 -7.70 8.65
C LEU A 58 13.20 -6.74 7.54
N PRO A 59 13.19 -7.18 6.27
CA PRO A 59 12.69 -6.36 5.17
C PRO A 59 11.27 -5.85 5.38
N LEU A 60 11.01 -4.64 4.90
CA LEU A 60 9.69 -4.02 4.84
C LEU A 60 9.14 -4.00 3.41
N THR A 61 7.86 -3.69 3.25
CA THR A 61 7.27 -3.55 1.93
C THR A 61 7.75 -2.27 1.23
N CYS A 62 8.01 -2.37 -0.07
CA CYS A 62 8.10 -1.23 -0.97
C CYS A 62 6.71 -0.59 -1.16
N ARG A 63 6.64 0.54 -1.87
CA ARG A 63 5.38 1.23 -2.17
C ARG A 63 4.70 0.61 -3.39
N ALA A 64 4.24 -0.62 -3.24
CA ALA A 64 3.58 -1.36 -4.29
C ALA A 64 2.12 -0.90 -4.53
N VAL A 65 1.66 -1.03 -5.77
CA VAL A 65 0.24 -0.91 -6.18
C VAL A 65 -0.08 -2.07 -7.10
N PHE A 66 -1.17 -2.78 -6.82
CA PHE A 66 -1.70 -3.84 -7.67
C PHE A 66 -3.15 -3.52 -8.03
N VAL A 67 -3.44 -3.43 -9.33
CA VAL A 67 -4.81 -3.28 -9.84
C VAL A 67 -5.30 -4.66 -10.27
N VAL A 68 -6.33 -5.16 -9.59
CA VAL A 68 -6.91 -6.48 -9.83
C VAL A 68 -8.30 -6.32 -10.42
N ASN A 69 -8.57 -7.00 -11.53
CA ASN A 69 -9.85 -6.92 -12.21
C ASN A 69 -10.94 -7.78 -11.54
N PRO A 70 -12.23 -7.67 -11.93
CA PRO A 70 -13.31 -8.47 -11.34
C PRO A 70 -13.11 -9.99 -11.45
N GLN A 71 -12.40 -10.46 -12.48
CA GLN A 71 -12.03 -11.87 -12.70
C GLN A 71 -10.83 -12.31 -11.85
N LYS A 72 -10.40 -11.49 -10.89
CA LYS A 72 -9.30 -11.76 -9.95
C LYS A 72 -7.93 -11.91 -10.62
N LYS A 73 -7.77 -11.36 -11.82
CA LYS A 73 -6.49 -11.31 -12.53
C LYS A 73 -5.81 -9.97 -12.28
N LEU A 74 -4.48 -10.00 -12.18
CA LEU A 74 -3.66 -8.81 -12.14
C LEU A 74 -3.75 -8.08 -13.48
N ALA A 75 -4.22 -6.84 -13.46
CA ALA A 75 -4.31 -5.98 -14.63
C ALA A 75 -3.08 -5.06 -14.76
N LEU A 76 -2.56 -4.57 -13.63
CA LEU A 76 -1.42 -3.66 -13.59
C LEU A 76 -0.71 -3.74 -12.24
N SER A 77 0.62 -3.57 -12.24
CA SER A 77 1.42 -3.41 -11.03
C SER A 77 2.38 -2.22 -11.15
N ILE A 78 2.64 -1.56 -10.01
CA ILE A 78 3.62 -0.48 -9.88
C ILE A 78 4.45 -0.75 -8.63
N LEU A 79 5.77 -0.71 -8.73
CA LEU A 79 6.69 -0.93 -7.62
C LEU A 79 7.61 0.28 -7.46
N TYR A 80 7.39 1.08 -6.43
CA TYR A 80 8.22 2.23 -6.08
C TYR A 80 8.99 1.94 -4.79
N PRO A 81 10.24 2.41 -4.64
CA PRO A 81 10.98 2.27 -3.38
C PRO A 81 10.34 3.10 -2.27
N ALA A 82 10.67 2.83 -1.00
CA ALA A 82 10.16 3.64 0.12
C ALA A 82 10.55 5.12 0.02
N THR A 83 11.69 5.44 -0.60
CA THR A 83 12.19 6.80 -0.80
C THR A 83 11.35 7.64 -1.76
N THR A 84 10.52 7.02 -2.60
CA THR A 84 9.79 7.71 -3.67
C THR A 84 8.28 7.57 -3.49
N GLY A 85 7.61 8.65 -3.08
CA GLY A 85 6.15 8.69 -2.97
C GLY A 85 5.45 8.37 -4.31
N ARG A 86 4.28 7.74 -4.24
CA ARG A 86 3.48 7.36 -5.42
C ARG A 86 2.69 8.55 -5.97
N SER A 87 2.47 8.56 -7.29
CA SER A 87 1.50 9.46 -7.93
C SER A 87 0.12 8.79 -8.01
N PHE A 88 -0.81 9.19 -7.15
CA PHE A 88 -2.18 8.66 -7.18
C PHE A 88 -3.00 9.17 -8.37
N ALA A 89 -2.65 10.33 -8.95
CA ALA A 89 -3.26 10.79 -10.19
C ALA A 89 -2.97 9.82 -11.36
N GLU A 90 -1.75 9.27 -11.42
CA GLU A 90 -1.41 8.26 -12.43
C GLU A 90 -2.15 6.94 -12.18
N VAL A 91 -2.30 6.54 -10.91
CA VAL A 91 -3.10 5.36 -10.55
C VAL A 91 -4.54 5.50 -11.02
N LEU A 92 -5.18 6.67 -10.84
CA LEU A 92 -6.53 6.92 -11.36
C LEU A 92 -6.56 6.90 -12.89
N ARG A 93 -5.60 7.56 -13.55
CA ARG A 93 -5.52 7.58 -15.03
C ARG A 93 -5.43 6.18 -15.64
N VAL A 94 -4.63 5.28 -15.05
CA VAL A 94 -4.53 3.90 -15.54
C VAL A 94 -5.77 3.08 -15.20
N ILE A 95 -6.46 3.35 -14.09
CA ILE A 95 -7.75 2.72 -13.80
C ILE A 95 -8.77 3.08 -14.88
N ASP A 96 -8.89 4.36 -15.23
CA ASP A 96 -9.79 4.81 -16.29
C ASP A 96 -9.44 4.12 -17.63
N SER A 97 -8.16 4.05 -17.97
CA SER A 97 -7.69 3.35 -19.17
C SER A 97 -8.06 1.87 -19.17
N LEU A 98 -7.86 1.18 -18.04
CA LEU A 98 -8.16 -0.26 -17.90
C LEU A 98 -9.66 -0.56 -17.91
N GLN A 99 -10.51 0.41 -17.55
CA GLN A 99 -11.96 0.27 -17.61
C GLN A 99 -12.52 0.51 -19.03
N LEU A 100 -11.76 1.20 -19.88
CA LEU A 100 -12.14 1.50 -21.27
C LEU A 100 -11.74 0.40 -22.27
N THR A 101 -10.91 -0.57 -21.87
CA THR A 101 -10.41 -1.68 -22.72
C THR A 101 -10.79 -3.03 -22.15
#